data_AF-A0A7X8VQS1-F1
#
_entry.id   AF-A0A7X8VQS1-F1
#
_cell.length_a   1.000
_cell.length_b   1.000
_cell.length_c   1.000
_cell.angle_alpha   90.00
_cell.angle_beta   90.00
_cell.angle_gamma   90.00
#
_symmetry.space_group_name_H-M   'P 1'
#
loop_
_entity.id
_entity.type
_entity.pdbx_description
1 polymer ?
#
loop_
_entity_poly.entity_id
_entity_poly.type
_entity_poly.pdbx_seq_one_letter_code
_entity_poly.pdbx_strand_id
1 'polypeptide(L)'
;MPKHRKQFFLRFLLLVSALPLLLLAQRQDCYVIRADGSRMRGKELSADAKGNLTLNVDDKLKMPFKPGEYRYGFVPKPREVAALEKLFEEKNYDELQKNAQAVFDKYKFLGWNNVVAALQAESYLAQDKVNDARRSIAAAHRIQGEFRDKLNGAIVKLYIADKEFDKAEAILNRQLRDADEQLAAQAFCLLGEMAEAQDDKKQAVLEYLKVLMLFEGKESAELRSLAKSRALKLMRDMKDPRMDKIAAYE
;
A
#
# COMPACT_ATOMS: atom_id res chain seq x y z
N MET A 1 22.81 19.48 77.40
CA MET A 1 23.98 19.64 76.52
C MET A 1 25.05 18.66 77.01
N PRO A 2 25.68 17.79 76.20
CA PRO A 2 26.33 18.09 74.91
C PRO A 2 26.06 17.07 73.76
N LYS A 3 26.64 17.38 72.59
CA LYS A 3 26.56 16.76 71.26
C LYS A 3 27.36 15.43 71.16
N HIS A 4 26.95 14.50 70.27
CA HIS A 4 27.75 14.07 69.10
C HIS A 4 27.10 13.00 68.18
N ARG A 5 27.03 13.36 66.88
CA ARG A 5 27.09 12.61 65.60
C ARG A 5 27.31 11.07 65.60
N LYS A 6 26.61 10.37 64.69
CA LYS A 6 27.10 9.68 63.46
C LYS A 6 25.91 8.97 62.75
N GLN A 7 25.49 9.41 61.56
CA GLN A 7 25.68 8.75 60.24
C GLN A 7 25.49 7.21 60.23
N PHE A 8 24.62 6.69 59.36
CA PHE A 8 24.92 5.68 58.31
C PHE A 8 23.62 5.20 57.59
N PHE A 9 23.64 5.27 56.24
CA PHE A 9 23.02 4.38 55.23
C PHE A 9 21.48 4.23 55.17
N LEU A 10 20.80 4.81 54.17
CA LEU A 10 20.69 4.31 52.77
C LEU A 10 20.00 2.94 52.66
N ARG A 11 18.67 2.92 52.46
CA ARG A 11 17.99 1.96 51.57
C ARG A 11 16.75 2.60 50.93
N PHE A 12 16.94 2.98 49.67
CA PHE A 12 15.93 3.33 48.69
C PHE A 12 15.09 2.08 48.41
N LEU A 13 13.78 2.10 48.68
CA LEU A 13 12.86 1.04 48.27
C LEU A 13 12.07 1.55 47.06
N LEU A 14 12.64 1.40 45.86
CA LEU A 14 11.95 1.64 44.59
C LEU A 14 11.03 0.44 44.33
N LEU A 15 9.75 0.59 44.66
CA LEU A 15 8.69 -0.27 44.12
C LEU A 15 8.58 0.01 42.62
N VAL A 16 9.20 -0.84 41.81
CA VAL A 16 8.93 -0.90 40.37
C VAL A 16 7.59 -1.61 40.20
N SER A 17 6.53 -0.83 40.07
CA SER A 17 5.23 -1.31 39.60
C SER A 17 5.35 -1.71 38.12
N ALA A 18 5.50 -3.01 37.88
CA ALA A 18 5.31 -3.57 36.55
C ALA A 18 3.82 -3.42 36.17
N LEU A 19 3.47 -2.36 35.45
CA LEU A 19 2.22 -2.32 34.71
C LEU A 19 2.33 -3.29 33.53
N PRO A 20 1.50 -4.33 33.44
CA PRO A 20 1.37 -5.06 32.20
C PRO A 20 0.69 -4.14 31.19
N LEU A 21 1.44 -3.70 30.19
CA LEU A 21 0.89 -3.12 28.96
C LEU A 21 0.04 -4.20 28.28
N LEU A 22 -1.25 -4.23 28.63
CA LEU A 22 -2.28 -4.87 27.83
C LEU A 22 -2.31 -4.13 26.49
N LEU A 23 -1.60 -4.68 25.51
CA LEU A 23 -1.84 -4.43 24.10
C LEU A 23 -3.27 -4.89 23.81
N LEU A 24 -4.23 -3.99 24.02
CA LEU A 24 -5.50 -4.06 23.33
C LEU A 24 -5.14 -3.94 21.84
N ALA A 25 -5.02 -5.08 21.18
CA ALA A 25 -5.09 -5.13 19.73
C ALA A 25 -6.40 -4.42 19.37
N GLN A 26 -6.30 -3.20 18.85
CA GLN A 26 -7.42 -2.54 18.20
C GLN A 26 -7.81 -3.45 17.05
N ARG A 27 -8.78 -4.33 17.30
CA ARG A 27 -9.36 -5.19 16.29
C ARG A 27 -10.04 -4.23 15.33
N GLN A 28 -9.43 -4.00 14.17
CA GLN A 28 -10.09 -3.23 13.12
C GLN A 28 -11.43 -3.90 12.84
N ASP A 29 -12.52 -3.13 12.89
CA ASP A 29 -13.86 -3.68 12.66
C ASP A 29 -13.99 -4.14 11.21
N CYS A 30 -14.67 -5.28 10.99
CA CYS A 30 -15.12 -5.64 9.65
C CYS A 30 -16.27 -4.71 9.25
N TYR A 31 -16.44 -4.44 7.96
CA TYR A 31 -17.58 -3.64 7.52
C TYR A 31 -18.03 -3.96 6.10
N VAL A 32 -19.25 -3.56 5.77
CA VAL A 32 -19.81 -3.58 4.43
C VAL A 32 -20.15 -2.15 4.04
N ILE A 33 -19.71 -1.73 2.84
CA ILE A 33 -20.20 -0.52 2.20
C ILE A 33 -21.39 -0.91 1.33
N ARG A 34 -22.57 -0.41 1.68
CA ARG A 34 -23.82 -0.68 0.96
C ARG A 34 -23.87 0.05 -0.37
N ALA A 35 -24.83 -0.32 -1.22
CA ALA A 35 -25.01 0.33 -2.54
C ALA A 35 -25.22 1.85 -2.43
N ASP A 36 -25.95 2.29 -1.40
CA ASP A 36 -26.19 3.71 -1.06
C ASP A 36 -24.95 4.44 -0.50
N GLY A 37 -23.83 3.74 -0.31
CA GLY A 37 -22.59 4.29 0.24
C GLY A 37 -22.50 4.27 1.77
N SER A 38 -23.56 3.87 2.48
CA SER A 38 -23.53 3.78 3.94
C SER A 38 -22.64 2.61 4.40
N ARG A 39 -21.94 2.83 5.52
CA ARG A 39 -21.03 1.85 6.12
C ARG A 39 -21.72 1.14 7.29
N MET A 40 -21.75 -0.19 7.25
CA MET A 40 -22.22 -1.03 8.35
C MET A 40 -21.06 -1.84 8.92
N ARG A 41 -20.80 -1.66 10.22
CA ARG A 41 -19.72 -2.37 10.94
C ARG A 41 -20.22 -3.68 11.57
N GLY A 42 -19.31 -4.62 11.75
CA GLY A 42 -19.56 -5.86 12.46
C GLY A 42 -18.28 -6.51 12.96
N LYS A 43 -18.45 -7.60 13.71
CA LYS A 43 -17.36 -8.39 14.31
C LYS A 43 -16.66 -9.30 13.31
N GLU A 44 -17.41 -9.82 12.34
CA GLU A 44 -16.92 -10.78 11.36
C GLU A 44 -17.68 -10.63 10.05
N LEU A 45 -16.98 -10.79 8.94
CA LEU A 45 -17.55 -10.76 7.60
C LEU A 45 -17.02 -11.94 6.80
N SER A 46 -17.93 -12.63 6.12
CA SER A 46 -17.63 -13.73 5.21
C SER A 46 -18.25 -13.49 3.85
N ALA A 47 -17.66 -14.08 2.82
CA ALA A 47 -18.15 -14.05 1.45
C ALA A 47 -18.15 -15.46 0.87
N ASP A 48 -19.16 -15.81 0.08
CA ASP A 48 -19.15 -17.02 -0.74
C ASP A 48 -18.54 -16.77 -2.13
N ALA A 49 -18.40 -17.83 -2.93
CA ALA A 49 -17.85 -17.74 -4.29
C ALA A 49 -18.70 -16.90 -5.27
N LYS A 50 -19.97 -16.66 -4.94
CA LYS A 50 -20.90 -15.86 -5.75
C LYS A 50 -20.94 -14.39 -5.31
N GLY A 51 -20.23 -14.03 -4.24
CA GLY A 51 -20.24 -12.69 -3.68
C GLY A 51 -21.41 -12.41 -2.73
N ASN A 52 -22.10 -13.44 -2.23
CA ASN A 52 -23.02 -13.19 -1.12
C ASN A 52 -22.19 -12.95 0.14
N LEU A 53 -22.43 -11.82 0.82
CA LEU A 53 -21.78 -11.49 2.08
C LEU A 53 -22.66 -11.85 3.27
N THR A 54 -22.05 -12.24 4.38
CA THR A 54 -22.72 -12.35 5.67
C THR A 54 -21.91 -11.61 6.73
N LEU A 55 -22.48 -10.52 7.25
CA LEU A 55 -21.90 -9.73 8.33
C LEU A 55 -22.49 -10.15 9.68
N ASN A 56 -21.64 -10.56 10.61
CA ASN A 56 -22.01 -10.76 12.01
C ASN A 56 -21.85 -9.43 12.76
N VAL A 57 -22.96 -8.82 13.18
CA VAL A 57 -22.95 -7.51 13.84
C VAL A 57 -22.56 -7.63 15.31
N ASP A 58 -23.15 -8.58 16.04
CA ASP A 58 -22.99 -8.68 17.50
C ASP A 58 -23.10 -10.11 18.08
N ASP A 59 -22.85 -11.14 17.28
CA ASP A 59 -23.00 -12.60 17.54
C ASP A 59 -24.43 -13.11 17.58
N LYS A 60 -25.42 -12.23 17.73
CA LYS A 60 -26.85 -12.57 17.70
C LYS A 60 -27.47 -12.22 16.35
N LEU A 61 -27.00 -11.14 15.73
CA LEU A 61 -27.47 -10.67 14.44
C LEU A 61 -26.48 -10.96 13.31
N LYS A 62 -26.94 -11.76 12.34
CA LYS A 62 -26.27 -11.95 11.05
C LYS A 62 -27.08 -11.25 9.95
N MET A 63 -26.41 -10.39 9.19
CA MET A 63 -27.02 -9.66 8.08
C MET A 63 -26.47 -10.18 6.75
N PRO A 64 -27.30 -10.78 5.89
CA PRO A 64 -26.90 -11.17 4.55
C PRO A 64 -26.90 -9.95 3.61
N PHE A 65 -26.02 -9.97 2.61
CA PHE A 65 -26.04 -9.03 1.49
C PHE A 65 -25.80 -9.80 0.19
N LYS A 66 -26.65 -9.56 -0.81
CA LYS A 66 -26.49 -10.12 -2.16
C LYS A 66 -25.70 -9.15 -3.04
N PRO A 67 -25.03 -9.64 -4.11
CA PRO A 67 -24.48 -8.77 -5.13
C PRO A 67 -25.50 -7.72 -5.61
N GLY A 68 -25.10 -6.45 -5.64
CA GLY A 68 -25.98 -5.32 -5.95
C GLY A 68 -26.54 -4.59 -4.73
N GLU A 69 -26.61 -5.24 -3.56
CA GLU A 69 -27.02 -4.58 -2.29
C GLU A 69 -25.84 -3.88 -1.60
N TYR A 70 -24.62 -4.20 -2.02
CA TYR A 70 -23.39 -3.66 -1.48
C TYR A 70 -22.40 -3.31 -2.60
N ARG A 71 -21.47 -2.39 -2.30
CA ARG A 71 -20.33 -2.05 -3.15
C ARG A 71 -19.18 -3.00 -2.89
N TYR A 72 -18.72 -3.08 -1.64
CA TYR A 72 -17.71 -4.05 -1.21
C TYR A 72 -17.81 -4.37 0.28
N GLY A 73 -17.30 -5.54 0.65
CA GLY A 73 -17.01 -5.93 2.02
C GLY A 73 -15.55 -5.65 2.36
N PHE A 74 -15.24 -5.45 3.64
CA PHE A 74 -13.89 -5.28 4.13
C PHE A 74 -13.66 -6.09 5.39
N VAL A 75 -12.53 -6.79 5.42
CA VAL A 75 -11.97 -7.43 6.61
C VAL A 75 -10.57 -6.85 6.88
N PRO A 76 -10.11 -6.81 8.14
CA PRO A 76 -8.73 -6.47 8.46
C PRO A 76 -7.74 -7.34 7.69
N LYS A 77 -6.52 -6.83 7.47
CA LYS A 77 -5.49 -7.47 6.63
C LYS A 77 -5.34 -8.97 6.96
N PRO A 78 -5.71 -9.87 6.03
CA PRO A 78 -5.50 -11.29 6.21
C PRO A 78 -4.01 -11.62 6.23
N ARG A 79 -3.63 -12.66 7.00
CA ARG A 79 -2.23 -13.12 7.08
C ARG A 79 -1.71 -13.55 5.71
N GLU A 80 -2.58 -14.12 4.89
CA GLU A 80 -2.27 -14.57 3.54
C GLU A 80 -1.96 -13.39 2.60
N VAL A 81 -2.63 -12.24 2.78
CA VAL A 81 -2.30 -11.03 2.02
C VAL A 81 -0.94 -10.48 2.48
N ALA A 82 -0.70 -10.42 3.79
CA ALA A 82 0.59 -10.01 4.33
C ALA A 82 1.74 -10.93 3.85
N ALA A 83 1.48 -12.22 3.69
CA ALA A 83 2.45 -13.16 3.13
C ALA A 83 2.78 -12.86 1.66
N LEU A 84 1.78 -12.48 0.84
CA LEU A 84 2.03 -12.06 -0.54
C LEU A 84 2.82 -10.75 -0.63
N GLU A 85 2.51 -9.77 0.23
CA GLU A 85 3.28 -8.52 0.33
C GLU A 85 4.75 -8.82 0.65
N LYS A 86 4.98 -9.69 1.64
CA LYS A 86 6.35 -10.12 1.99
C LYS A 86 7.07 -10.82 0.83
N LEU A 87 6.40 -11.74 0.13
CA LEU A 87 7.00 -12.40 -1.05
C LEU A 87 7.35 -11.38 -2.14
N PHE A 88 6.54 -10.34 -2.31
CA PHE A 88 6.80 -9.27 -3.27
C PHE A 88 8.03 -8.44 -2.87
N GLU A 89 8.13 -8.05 -1.60
CA GLU A 89 9.28 -7.33 -1.03
C GLU A 89 10.58 -8.12 -1.18
N GLU A 90 10.54 -9.43 -0.94
CA GLU A 90 11.65 -10.37 -1.11
C GLU A 90 11.94 -10.69 -2.59
N LYS A 91 11.16 -10.13 -3.53
CA LYS A 91 11.21 -10.41 -4.98
C LYS A 91 11.04 -11.89 -5.33
N ASN A 92 10.44 -12.67 -4.43
CA ASN A 92 10.10 -14.07 -4.66
C ASN A 92 8.80 -14.18 -5.46
N TYR A 93 8.85 -13.69 -6.69
CA TYR A 93 7.70 -13.54 -7.57
C TYR A 93 7.09 -14.88 -7.99
N ASP A 94 7.90 -15.94 -8.13
CA ASP A 94 7.40 -17.26 -8.51
C ASP A 94 6.51 -17.86 -7.41
N GLU A 95 6.91 -17.74 -6.15
CA GLU A 95 6.10 -18.21 -5.03
C GLU A 95 4.88 -17.32 -4.80
N LEU A 96 5.00 -16.01 -5.02
CA LEU A 96 3.86 -15.09 -5.02
C LEU A 96 2.81 -15.53 -6.04
N GLN A 97 3.21 -15.78 -7.29
CA GLN A 97 2.31 -16.14 -8.38
C GLN A 97 1.56 -17.45 -8.12
N LYS A 98 2.24 -18.46 -7.53
CA LYS A 98 1.60 -19.74 -7.15
C LYS A 98 0.46 -19.56 -6.15
N ASN A 99 0.65 -18.67 -5.18
CA ASN A 99 -0.27 -18.52 -4.06
C ASN A 99 -1.35 -17.46 -4.31
N ALA A 100 -1.05 -16.44 -5.12
CA ALA A 100 -1.87 -15.25 -5.18
C ALA A 100 -3.26 -15.48 -5.77
N GLN A 101 -3.46 -16.44 -6.67
CA GLN A 101 -4.80 -16.72 -7.23
C GLN A 101 -5.76 -17.24 -6.15
N ALA A 102 -5.30 -18.16 -5.30
CA ALA A 102 -6.11 -18.69 -4.21
C ALA A 102 -6.47 -17.60 -3.19
N VAL A 103 -5.51 -16.71 -2.87
CA VAL A 103 -5.75 -15.56 -1.99
C VAL A 103 -6.72 -14.57 -2.63
N PHE A 104 -6.57 -14.28 -3.93
CA PHE A 104 -7.49 -13.42 -4.66
C PHE A 104 -8.91 -13.97 -4.59
N ASP A 105 -9.12 -15.26 -4.92
CA ASP A 105 -10.45 -15.87 -4.90
C ASP A 105 -11.09 -15.88 -3.52
N LYS A 106 -10.29 -16.06 -2.47
CA LYS A 106 -10.75 -16.04 -1.08
C LYS A 106 -11.17 -14.66 -0.60
N TYR A 107 -10.49 -13.60 -1.04
CA TYR A 107 -10.68 -12.24 -0.49
C TYR A 107 -11.18 -11.20 -1.49
N LYS A 108 -11.50 -11.57 -2.73
CA LYS A 108 -11.90 -10.61 -3.77
C LYS A 108 -13.15 -9.78 -3.44
N PHE A 109 -14.06 -10.31 -2.63
CA PHE A 109 -15.25 -9.61 -2.16
C PHE A 109 -15.10 -9.00 -0.75
N LEU A 110 -13.92 -9.16 -0.14
CA LEU A 110 -13.60 -8.75 1.23
C LEU A 110 -12.56 -7.61 1.27
N GLY A 111 -12.45 -6.85 0.17
CA GLY A 111 -11.71 -5.59 0.10
C GLY A 111 -10.27 -5.73 -0.38
N TRP A 112 -9.77 -6.95 -0.59
CA TRP A 112 -8.36 -7.20 -0.91
C TRP A 112 -8.10 -7.55 -2.38
N ASN A 113 -9.13 -7.55 -3.25
CA ASN A 113 -8.96 -7.79 -4.69
C ASN A 113 -7.92 -6.86 -5.31
N ASN A 114 -8.01 -5.56 -5.03
CA ASN A 114 -7.14 -4.54 -5.65
C ASN A 114 -5.67 -4.73 -5.23
N VAL A 115 -5.42 -5.02 -3.96
CA VAL A 115 -4.07 -5.25 -3.43
C VAL A 115 -3.47 -6.52 -4.02
N VAL A 116 -4.18 -7.64 -3.98
CA VAL A 116 -3.67 -8.92 -4.46
C VAL A 116 -3.43 -8.87 -5.98
N ALA A 117 -4.34 -8.25 -6.74
CA ALA A 117 -4.15 -8.10 -8.19
C ALA A 117 -3.02 -7.13 -8.54
N ALA A 118 -2.81 -6.07 -7.77
CA ALA A 118 -1.65 -5.18 -7.95
C ALA A 118 -0.34 -5.94 -7.72
N LEU A 119 -0.23 -6.69 -6.62
CA LEU A 119 0.95 -7.52 -6.33
C LEU A 119 1.23 -8.54 -7.44
N GLN A 120 0.19 -9.26 -7.91
CA GLN A 120 0.32 -10.18 -9.03
C GLN A 120 0.79 -9.47 -10.29
N ALA A 121 0.12 -8.39 -10.68
CA ALA A 121 0.41 -7.68 -11.91
C ALA A 121 1.83 -7.09 -11.89
N GLU A 122 2.23 -6.45 -10.81
CA GLU A 122 3.58 -5.90 -10.67
C GLU A 122 4.65 -7.01 -10.65
N SER A 123 4.36 -8.17 -10.07
CA SER A 123 5.27 -9.32 -10.12
C SER A 123 5.45 -9.85 -11.55
N TYR A 124 4.37 -9.85 -12.34
CA TYR A 124 4.43 -10.25 -13.76
C TYR A 124 5.19 -9.22 -14.59
N LEU A 125 4.96 -7.92 -14.36
CA LEU A 125 5.70 -6.85 -15.03
C LEU A 125 7.19 -6.91 -14.72
N ALA A 126 7.58 -7.23 -13.48
CA ALA A 126 8.99 -7.42 -13.11
C ALA A 126 9.66 -8.63 -13.80
N GLN A 127 8.87 -9.52 -14.40
CA GLN A 127 9.32 -10.68 -15.17
C GLN A 127 9.04 -10.51 -16.68
N ASP A 128 8.72 -9.30 -17.15
CA ASP A 128 8.35 -9.00 -18.54
C ASP A 128 7.13 -9.78 -19.07
N LYS A 129 6.28 -10.31 -18.18
CA LYS A 129 5.05 -11.04 -18.50
C LYS A 129 3.84 -10.11 -18.60
N VAL A 130 3.89 -9.15 -19.53
CA VAL A 130 2.89 -8.07 -19.68
C VAL A 130 1.46 -8.59 -19.86
N ASN A 131 1.27 -9.68 -20.62
CA ASN A 131 -0.06 -10.26 -20.85
C ASN A 131 -0.69 -10.84 -19.59
N ASP A 132 0.10 -11.45 -18.71
CA ASP A 132 -0.38 -12.00 -17.44
C ASP A 132 -0.73 -10.88 -16.45
N ALA A 133 0.09 -9.82 -16.41
CA ALA A 133 -0.23 -8.62 -15.65
C ALA A 133 -1.59 -8.01 -16.05
N ARG A 134 -1.84 -7.90 -17.36
CA ARG A 134 -3.12 -7.43 -17.90
C ARG A 134 -4.31 -8.28 -17.46
N ARG A 135 -4.14 -9.61 -17.41
CA ARG A 135 -5.20 -10.54 -16.95
C ARG A 135 -5.51 -10.35 -15.48
N SER A 136 -4.49 -10.22 -14.61
CA SER A 136 -4.68 -9.95 -13.18
C SER A 136 -5.43 -8.63 -12.94
N ILE A 137 -5.02 -7.56 -13.63
CA ILE A 137 -5.71 -6.25 -13.55
C ILE A 137 -7.16 -6.36 -14.02
N ALA A 138 -7.42 -7.02 -15.14
CA ALA A 138 -8.78 -7.18 -15.69
C ALA A 138 -9.70 -7.97 -14.76
N ALA A 139 -9.17 -8.94 -14.02
CA ALA A 139 -9.93 -9.70 -13.03
C ALA A 139 -10.40 -8.81 -11.86
N ALA A 140 -9.52 -7.94 -11.35
CA ALA A 140 -9.87 -7.02 -10.25
C ALA A 140 -10.73 -5.85 -10.68
N HIS A 141 -10.52 -5.30 -11.89
CA HIS A 141 -11.23 -4.10 -12.37
C HIS A 141 -12.77 -4.27 -12.42
N ARG A 142 -13.26 -5.51 -12.53
CA ARG A 142 -14.69 -5.82 -12.56
C ARG A 142 -15.35 -5.83 -11.17
N ILE A 143 -14.55 -5.77 -10.11
CA ILE A 143 -15.00 -5.94 -8.73
C ILE A 143 -14.66 -4.65 -7.97
N GLN A 144 -15.65 -4.07 -7.30
CA GLN A 144 -15.37 -2.97 -6.39
C GLN A 144 -14.67 -3.49 -5.14
N GLY A 145 -13.76 -2.68 -4.60
CA GLY A 145 -13.01 -3.04 -3.41
C GLY A 145 -12.26 -1.86 -2.83
N GLU A 146 -11.74 -2.08 -1.63
CA GLU A 146 -10.89 -1.12 -0.94
C GLU A 146 -9.54 -0.97 -1.67
N PHE A 147 -8.79 0.09 -1.38
CA PHE A 147 -7.44 0.30 -1.92
C PHE A 147 -7.37 0.39 -3.45
N ARG A 148 -8.34 1.07 -4.09
CA ARG A 148 -8.38 1.23 -5.55
C ARG A 148 -7.10 1.84 -6.12
N ASP A 149 -6.44 2.69 -5.34
CA ASP A 149 -5.19 3.37 -5.73
C ASP A 149 -4.02 2.41 -5.93
N LYS A 150 -3.94 1.31 -5.16
CA LYS A 150 -2.94 0.26 -5.38
C LYS A 150 -3.12 -0.37 -6.77
N LEU A 151 -4.36 -0.68 -7.15
CA LEU A 151 -4.64 -1.20 -8.49
C LEU A 151 -4.39 -0.15 -9.58
N ASN A 152 -4.69 1.14 -9.33
CA ASN A 152 -4.38 2.22 -10.27
C ASN A 152 -2.87 2.34 -10.53
N GLY A 153 -2.03 2.24 -9.49
CA GLY A 153 -0.58 2.21 -9.65
C GLY A 153 -0.12 1.08 -10.58
N ALA A 154 -0.64 -0.14 -10.38
CA ALA A 154 -0.33 -1.28 -11.25
C ALA A 154 -0.85 -1.09 -12.69
N ILE A 155 -2.03 -0.48 -12.88
CA ILE A 155 -2.57 -0.14 -14.20
C ILE A 155 -1.65 0.84 -14.94
N VAL A 156 -1.17 1.87 -14.25
CA VAL A 156 -0.23 2.84 -14.84
C VAL A 156 1.06 2.13 -15.24
N LYS A 157 1.65 1.31 -14.37
CA LYS A 157 2.85 0.53 -14.71
C LYS A 157 2.63 -0.40 -15.90
N LEU A 158 1.46 -1.01 -16.02
CA LEU A 158 1.08 -1.80 -17.20
C LEU A 158 1.08 -0.94 -18.47
N TYR A 159 0.47 0.25 -18.44
CA TYR A 159 0.46 1.15 -19.60
C TYR A 159 1.86 1.64 -19.97
N ILE A 160 2.71 1.92 -18.99
CA ILE A 160 4.12 2.28 -19.22
C ILE A 160 4.84 1.11 -19.92
N ALA A 161 4.69 -0.12 -19.42
CA ALA A 161 5.31 -1.31 -20.02
C ALA A 161 4.81 -1.58 -21.45
N ASP A 162 3.55 -1.27 -21.72
CA ASP A 162 2.91 -1.41 -23.03
C ASP A 162 3.12 -0.19 -23.95
N LYS A 163 3.89 0.81 -23.49
CA LYS A 163 4.15 2.09 -24.18
C LYS A 163 2.88 2.90 -24.52
N GLU A 164 1.78 2.64 -23.81
CA GLU A 164 0.54 3.41 -23.90
C GLU A 164 0.61 4.66 -22.99
N PHE A 165 1.61 5.51 -23.23
CA PHE A 165 1.96 6.62 -22.34
C PHE A 165 0.82 7.63 -22.14
N ASP A 166 0.05 7.93 -23.20
CA ASP A 166 -1.10 8.84 -23.11
C ASP A 166 -2.14 8.36 -22.08
N LYS A 167 -2.35 7.04 -21.97
CA LYS A 167 -3.29 6.46 -21.00
C LYS A 167 -2.71 6.49 -19.58
N ALA A 168 -1.41 6.24 -19.43
CA ALA A 168 -0.72 6.38 -18.16
C ALA A 168 -0.81 7.82 -17.65
N GLU A 169 -0.46 8.80 -18.50
CA GLU A 169 -0.50 10.22 -18.19
C GLU A 169 -1.92 10.70 -17.83
N ALA A 170 -2.95 10.27 -18.56
CA ALA A 170 -4.33 10.63 -18.26
C ALA A 170 -4.78 10.17 -16.85
N ILE A 171 -4.32 9.01 -16.39
CA ILE A 171 -4.58 8.54 -15.02
C ILE A 171 -3.80 9.36 -14.01
N LEU A 172 -2.51 9.58 -14.24
CA LEU A 172 -1.62 10.30 -13.33
C LEU A 172 -2.06 11.75 -13.14
N ASN A 173 -2.42 12.45 -14.22
CA ASN A 173 -2.95 13.81 -14.16
C ASN A 173 -4.29 13.90 -13.42
N ARG A 174 -5.13 12.87 -13.51
CA ARG A 174 -6.35 12.79 -12.70
C ARG A 174 -6.01 12.60 -11.22
N GLN A 175 -5.07 11.70 -10.90
CA GLN A 175 -4.65 11.47 -9.51
C GLN A 175 -4.10 12.76 -8.91
N LEU A 176 -3.20 13.47 -9.59
CA LEU A 176 -2.59 14.71 -9.08
C LEU A 176 -3.58 15.84 -8.78
N ARG A 177 -4.77 15.86 -9.39
CA ARG A 177 -5.76 16.91 -9.15
C ARG A 177 -6.49 16.78 -7.81
N ASP A 178 -6.76 15.55 -7.40
CA ASP A 178 -7.63 15.25 -6.25
C ASP A 178 -6.88 14.43 -5.17
N ALA A 179 -5.55 14.35 -5.27
CA ALA A 179 -4.73 13.49 -4.42
C ALA A 179 -4.47 14.06 -3.03
N ASP A 180 -4.44 13.16 -2.05
CA ASP A 180 -3.70 13.40 -0.82
C ASP A 180 -2.18 13.36 -1.05
N GLU A 181 -1.40 13.69 -0.01
CA GLU A 181 0.06 13.76 -0.09
C GLU A 181 0.69 12.46 -0.61
N GLN A 182 0.17 11.31 -0.17
CA GLN A 182 0.73 9.99 -0.50
C GLN A 182 0.46 9.62 -1.96
N LEU A 183 -0.78 9.84 -2.42
CA LEU A 183 -1.16 9.56 -3.79
C LEU A 183 -0.45 10.49 -4.78
N ALA A 184 -0.26 11.76 -4.41
CA ALA A 184 0.50 12.71 -5.21
C ALA A 184 1.97 12.30 -5.33
N ALA A 185 2.60 11.92 -4.22
CA ALA A 185 3.98 11.41 -4.21
C ALA A 185 4.13 10.16 -5.10
N GLN A 186 3.18 9.23 -5.02
CA GLN A 186 3.17 8.05 -5.87
C GLN A 186 3.03 8.42 -7.36
N ALA A 187 2.14 9.36 -7.69
CA ALA A 187 1.93 9.80 -9.06
C ALA A 187 3.20 10.42 -9.67
N PHE A 188 3.92 11.25 -8.91
CA PHE A 188 5.21 11.80 -9.36
C PHE A 188 6.29 10.72 -9.56
N CYS A 189 6.36 9.70 -8.70
CA CYS A 189 7.23 8.54 -8.93
C CYS A 189 6.89 7.84 -10.25
N LEU A 190 5.61 7.62 -10.54
CA LEU A 190 5.15 6.95 -11.76
C LEU A 190 5.36 7.81 -13.01
N LEU A 191 5.26 9.14 -12.91
CA LEU A 191 5.66 10.06 -14.00
C LEU A 191 7.17 9.94 -14.28
N GLY A 192 7.99 9.77 -13.23
CA GLY A 192 9.41 9.48 -13.36
C GLY A 192 9.68 8.16 -14.09
N GLU A 193 8.99 7.08 -13.69
CA GLU A 193 9.08 5.77 -14.36
C GLU A 193 8.63 5.84 -15.83
N MET A 194 7.58 6.59 -16.13
CA MET A 194 7.10 6.82 -17.49
C MET A 194 8.14 7.55 -18.34
N ALA A 195 8.75 8.61 -17.80
CA ALA A 195 9.81 9.34 -18.49
C ALA A 195 11.07 8.49 -18.72
N GLU A 196 11.44 7.63 -17.76
CA GLU A 196 12.51 6.62 -17.96
C GLU A 196 12.18 5.70 -19.15
N ALA A 197 10.94 5.21 -19.24
CA ALA A 197 10.50 4.34 -20.33
C ALA A 197 10.44 5.05 -21.70
N GLN A 198 10.33 6.38 -21.70
CA GLN A 198 10.43 7.24 -22.89
C GLN A 198 11.87 7.64 -23.23
N ASP A 199 12.87 7.17 -22.47
CA ASP A 199 14.28 7.59 -22.53
C ASP A 199 14.52 9.10 -22.25
N ASP A 200 13.55 9.77 -21.62
CA ASP A 200 13.71 11.15 -21.14
C ASP A 200 14.25 11.18 -19.71
N LYS A 201 15.56 10.91 -19.59
CA LYS A 201 16.26 10.88 -18.29
C LYS A 201 16.21 12.21 -17.55
N LYS A 202 16.11 13.34 -18.26
CA LYS A 202 16.04 14.66 -17.63
C LYS A 202 14.68 14.85 -16.98
N GLN A 203 13.61 14.55 -17.70
CA GLN A 203 12.27 14.63 -17.16
C GLN A 203 12.09 13.64 -16.01
N ALA A 204 12.59 12.41 -16.14
CA ALA A 204 12.53 11.42 -15.07
C ALA A 204 13.17 11.93 -13.77
N VAL A 205 14.38 12.50 -13.84
CA VAL A 205 15.03 13.11 -12.67
C VAL A 205 14.17 14.23 -12.08
N LEU A 206 13.60 15.11 -12.92
CA LEU A 206 12.74 16.21 -12.43
C LEU A 206 11.53 15.68 -11.66
N GLU A 207 10.84 14.66 -12.17
CA GLU A 207 9.67 14.09 -11.50
C GLU A 207 10.04 13.43 -10.16
N TYR A 208 11.16 12.70 -10.10
CA TYR A 208 11.65 12.14 -8.83
C TYR A 208 12.08 13.23 -7.84
N LEU A 209 12.68 14.32 -8.29
CA LEU A 209 13.06 15.43 -7.40
C LEU A 209 11.84 16.17 -6.83
N LYS A 210 10.74 16.29 -7.59
CA LYS A 210 9.47 16.83 -7.05
C LYS A 210 9.01 16.03 -5.83
N VAL A 211 9.20 14.71 -5.83
CA VAL A 211 8.85 13.88 -4.65
C VAL A 211 9.64 14.31 -3.41
N LEU A 212 10.95 14.53 -3.57
CA LEU A 212 11.83 14.96 -2.46
C LEU A 212 11.51 16.37 -1.96
N MET A 213 11.09 17.25 -2.87
CA MET A 213 10.88 18.67 -2.56
C MET A 213 9.48 18.97 -2.02
N LEU A 214 8.47 18.17 -2.37
CA LEU A 214 7.07 18.49 -2.06
C LEU A 214 6.49 17.69 -0.89
N PHE A 215 7.09 16.55 -0.52
CA PHE A 215 6.50 15.63 0.46
C PHE A 215 7.50 15.27 1.53
N GLU A 216 7.38 15.81 2.75
CA GLU A 216 8.36 15.62 3.84
C GLU A 216 7.83 14.73 4.98
N GLY A 217 6.59 14.26 4.88
CA GLY A 217 5.93 13.44 5.90
C GLY A 217 6.49 12.02 6.02
N LYS A 218 6.27 11.39 7.19
CA LYS A 218 6.60 9.97 7.41
C LYS A 218 5.87 9.04 6.43
N GLU A 219 4.66 9.42 6.02
CA GLU A 219 3.81 8.65 5.10
C GLU A 219 4.41 8.55 3.68
N SER A 220 5.29 9.47 3.30
CA SER A 220 5.95 9.50 1.99
C SER A 220 7.42 9.06 2.04
N ALA A 221 7.94 8.66 3.21
CA ALA A 221 9.36 8.34 3.41
C ALA A 221 9.87 7.23 2.47
N GLU A 222 9.09 6.18 2.24
CA GLU A 222 9.45 5.11 1.31
C GLU A 222 9.50 5.60 -0.14
N LEU A 223 8.51 6.40 -0.55
CA LEU A 223 8.45 6.99 -1.90
C LEU A 223 9.59 7.98 -2.12
N ARG A 224 9.93 8.80 -1.13
CA ARG A 224 11.12 9.67 -1.15
C ARG A 224 12.40 8.86 -1.33
N SER A 225 12.58 7.80 -0.55
CA SER A 225 13.77 6.94 -0.65
C SER A 225 13.91 6.32 -2.05
N LEU A 226 12.80 5.80 -2.59
CA LEU A 226 12.75 5.26 -3.96
C LEU A 226 13.09 6.33 -5.00
N ALA A 227 12.44 7.49 -4.94
CA ALA A 227 12.64 8.60 -5.87
C ALA A 227 14.09 9.10 -5.83
N LYS A 228 14.66 9.27 -4.63
CA LYS A 228 16.07 9.66 -4.45
C LYS A 228 17.01 8.65 -5.10
N SER A 229 16.80 7.36 -4.86
CA SER A 229 17.64 6.29 -5.42
C SER A 229 17.59 6.29 -6.96
N ARG A 230 16.39 6.41 -7.53
CA ARG A 230 16.16 6.51 -8.99
C ARG A 230 16.80 7.75 -9.59
N ALA A 231 16.56 8.92 -9.01
CA ALA A 231 17.15 10.18 -9.45
C ALA A 231 18.68 10.12 -9.46
N LEU A 232 19.30 9.66 -8.37
CA LEU A 232 20.75 9.55 -8.27
C LEU A 232 21.35 8.59 -9.29
N LYS A 233 20.67 7.46 -9.57
CA LYS A 233 21.08 6.54 -10.63
C LYS A 233 21.11 7.24 -11.99
N LEU A 234 20.03 7.90 -12.38
CA LEU A 234 19.93 8.61 -13.66
C LEU A 234 20.92 9.77 -13.76
N MET A 235 21.08 10.55 -12.69
CA MET A 235 22.06 11.64 -12.62
C MET A 235 23.49 11.12 -12.80
N ARG A 236 23.83 9.97 -12.21
CA ARG A 236 25.12 9.32 -12.42
C ARG A 236 25.32 8.91 -13.88
N ASP A 237 24.31 8.29 -14.49
CA ASP A 237 24.38 7.88 -15.90
C ASP A 237 24.56 9.08 -16.84
N MET A 238 23.96 10.24 -16.50
CA MET A 238 24.10 11.50 -17.23
C MET A 238 25.37 12.30 -16.88
N LYS A 239 26.15 11.86 -15.89
CA LYS A 239 27.29 12.63 -15.31
C LYS A 239 26.87 14.03 -14.83
N ASP A 240 25.70 14.14 -14.22
CA ASP A 240 25.16 15.41 -13.73
C ASP A 240 26.00 15.91 -12.52
N PRO A 241 26.56 17.14 -12.58
CA PRO A 241 27.42 17.67 -11.52
C PRO A 241 26.66 17.97 -10.21
N ARG A 242 25.32 17.95 -10.22
CA ARG A 242 24.48 18.24 -9.06
C ARG A 242 24.21 17.00 -8.20
N MET A 243 24.71 15.83 -8.59
CA MET A 243 24.45 14.55 -7.93
C MET A 243 24.77 14.59 -6.43
N ASP A 244 25.91 15.16 -6.05
CA ASP A 244 26.35 15.20 -4.64
C ASP A 244 25.41 16.03 -3.77
N LYS A 245 24.85 17.12 -4.34
CA LYS A 245 23.84 17.93 -3.65
C LYS A 245 22.57 17.13 -3.38
N ILE A 246 22.12 16.33 -4.34
CA ILE A 246 20.93 15.48 -4.17
C ILE A 246 21.23 14.32 -3.22
N ALA A 247 22.44 13.76 -3.25
CA ALA A 247 22.84 12.69 -2.33
C ALA A 247 22.78 13.14 -0.87
N ALA A 248 23.17 14.39 -0.60
CA ALA A 248 23.11 15.01 0.72
C ALA A 248 21.73 15.55 1.12
N TYR A 249 20.74 15.53 0.22
CA TYR A 249 19.39 16.05 0.49
C TYR A 249 18.60 15.09 1.39
N GLU A 250 18.16 15.54 2.56
CA GLU A 250 17.36 14.76 3.52
C GLU A 250 15.87 14.81 3.19
#